data_AF-A0A0B3AHV0-F1
#
_entry.id   AF-A0A0B3AHV0-F1
#
_cell.length_a   1.000
_cell.length_b   1.000
_cell.length_c   1.000
_cell.angle_alpha   90.00
_cell.angle_beta   90.00
_cell.angle_gamma   90.00
#
_symmetry.space_group_name_H-M   'P 1'
#
loop_
_entity.id
_entity.type
_entity.pdbx_description
1 polymer ?
#
loop_
_entity_poly.entity_id
_entity_poly.type
_entity_poly.pdbx_seq_one_letter_code
_entity_poly.pdbx_strand_id
1 'polypeptide(L)'
;MFKERKGRGRKGELMGLPFVFIISLIIAAIIVIFSVITIKNFTCRGEQVAINVFVSDFNSQVEKAFYTTRGSQTIFRGNLPNQGCAKIEQVCLGFPSEARSPQFRNDDIWFEVSAYAGQDRNLFLYPRDSLQEAGVQQAYKIHLMNVTQNPTCFQSGSVEITLKNEGKYVNALKK
;
A
#
# COMPACT_ATOMS: atom_id res chain seq x y z
N MET A 1 48.83 -44.61 -57.43
CA MET A 1 49.14 -43.23 -57.00
C MET A 1 47.96 -42.74 -56.15
N PHE A 2 47.97 -42.97 -54.84
CA PHE A 2 46.89 -42.57 -53.93
C PHE A 2 47.30 -41.29 -53.20
N LYS A 3 46.50 -40.24 -53.36
CA LYS A 3 46.71 -38.91 -52.78
C LYS A 3 45.95 -38.81 -51.46
N GLU A 4 46.65 -38.97 -50.34
CA GLU A 4 46.08 -38.73 -49.01
C GLU A 4 45.69 -37.25 -48.87
N ARG A 5 44.40 -37.00 -48.59
CA ARG A 5 43.92 -35.67 -48.17
C ARG A 5 44.15 -35.53 -46.66
N LYS A 6 45.16 -34.74 -46.27
CA LYS A 6 45.37 -34.29 -44.89
C LYS A 6 44.10 -33.61 -44.36
N GLY A 7 43.47 -34.22 -43.35
CA GLY A 7 42.36 -33.62 -42.60
C GLY A 7 42.82 -32.36 -41.86
N ARG A 8 42.21 -31.22 -42.20
CA ARG A 8 42.36 -29.97 -41.45
C ARG A 8 41.71 -30.15 -40.07
N GLY A 9 42.48 -29.89 -39.01
CA GLY A 9 42.10 -30.20 -37.63
C GLY A 9 40.92 -29.39 -37.12
N ARG A 10 39.90 -30.11 -36.63
CA ARG A 10 38.78 -29.61 -35.79
C ARG A 10 39.22 -29.33 -34.34
N LYS A 11 40.35 -28.64 -34.13
CA LYS A 11 40.88 -28.38 -32.77
C LYS A 11 40.33 -27.09 -32.13
N GLY A 12 39.59 -26.26 -32.88
CA GLY A 12 38.97 -25.02 -32.39
C GLY A 12 37.53 -25.17 -31.85
N GLU A 13 36.80 -26.23 -32.20
CA GLU A 13 35.40 -26.43 -31.78
C GLU A 13 35.26 -26.89 -30.30
N LEU A 14 36.27 -27.58 -29.76
CA LEU A 14 36.19 -28.17 -28.41
C LEU A 14 36.40 -27.16 -27.27
N MET A 15 37.06 -26.02 -27.52
CA MET A 15 37.24 -24.96 -26.50
C MET A 15 36.10 -23.91 -26.50
N GLY A 16 35.25 -23.86 -27.52
CA GLY A 16 34.16 -22.88 -27.61
C GLY A 16 32.92 -23.25 -26.77
N LEU A 17 32.62 -24.55 -26.67
CA LEU A 17 31.46 -25.06 -25.94
C LEU A 17 31.42 -24.64 -24.45
N PRO A 18 32.46 -24.86 -23.63
CA PRO A 18 32.40 -24.51 -22.21
C PRO A 18 32.29 -23.00 -21.96
N PHE A 19 32.88 -22.18 -22.83
CA PHE A 19 32.80 -20.72 -22.72
C PHE A 19 31.39 -20.19 -22.98
N VAL A 20 30.71 -20.74 -24.00
CA VAL A 20 29.31 -20.40 -24.31
C VAL A 20 28.38 -20.77 -23.15
N PHE A 21 28.60 -21.93 -22.51
CA PHE A 21 27.82 -22.34 -21.34
C PHE A 21 27.99 -21.36 -20.17
N ILE A 22 29.21 -20.96 -19.85
CA ILE A 22 29.48 -20.01 -18.75
C ILE A 22 28.80 -18.67 -19.01
N ILE A 23 28.92 -18.12 -20.23
CA ILE A 23 28.25 -16.86 -20.60
C ILE A 23 26.74 -16.99 -20.51
N SER A 24 26.17 -18.10 -21.01
CA SER A 24 24.72 -18.32 -20.96
C SER A 24 24.20 -18.38 -19.52
N LEU A 25 24.97 -18.95 -18.60
CA LEU A 25 24.63 -19.05 -17.19
C LEU A 25 24.63 -17.65 -16.54
N ILE A 26 25.63 -16.83 -16.85
CA ILE A 26 25.70 -15.44 -16.36
C ILE A 26 24.50 -14.63 -16.86
N ILE A 27 24.17 -14.74 -18.15
CA ILE A 27 23.01 -14.05 -18.73
C ILE A 27 21.72 -14.53 -18.06
N ALA A 28 21.54 -15.83 -17.86
CA ALA A 28 20.39 -16.39 -17.17
C ALA A 28 20.28 -15.84 -15.74
N ALA A 29 21.38 -15.79 -14.99
CA ALA A 29 21.41 -15.22 -13.64
C ALA A 29 20.99 -13.74 -13.63
N ILE A 30 21.51 -12.94 -14.57
CA ILE A 30 21.15 -11.53 -14.73
C ILE A 30 19.65 -11.38 -15.02
N ILE A 31 19.09 -12.17 -15.93
CA ILE A 31 17.65 -12.15 -16.26
C ILE A 31 16.80 -12.44 -15.02
N VAL A 32 17.19 -13.45 -14.23
CA VAL A 32 16.45 -13.81 -13.00
C VAL A 32 16.49 -12.66 -11.99
N ILE A 33 17.65 -12.04 -11.76
CA ILE A 33 17.79 -10.89 -10.85
C ILE A 33 16.90 -9.72 -11.30
N PHE A 34 16.98 -9.33 -12.58
CA PHE A 34 16.14 -8.25 -13.10
C PHE A 34 14.65 -8.57 -13.04
N SER A 35 14.26 -9.84 -13.26
CA SER A 35 12.87 -10.28 -13.16
C SER A 35 12.34 -10.12 -11.75
N VAL A 36 13.08 -10.55 -10.72
CA VAL A 36 12.67 -10.39 -9.32
C VAL A 36 12.52 -8.92 -8.94
N ILE A 37 13.46 -8.05 -9.32
CA ILE A 37 13.39 -6.61 -9.06
C ILE A 37 12.16 -6.00 -9.74
N THR A 38 11.92 -6.36 -11.00
CA THR A 38 10.80 -5.84 -11.78
C THR A 38 9.46 -6.26 -11.19
N ILE A 39 9.32 -7.54 -10.80
CA ILE A 39 8.11 -8.05 -10.14
C ILE A 39 7.86 -7.30 -8.83
N LYS A 40 8.88 -7.13 -7.99
CA LYS A 40 8.74 -6.35 -6.74
C LYS A 40 8.22 -4.94 -7.01
N ASN A 41 8.82 -4.23 -7.96
CA ASN A 41 8.40 -2.86 -8.30
C ASN A 41 6.95 -2.81 -8.81
N PHE A 42 6.52 -3.78 -9.62
CA PHE A 42 5.13 -3.85 -10.06
C PHE A 42 4.17 -4.13 -8.91
N THR A 43 4.51 -5.04 -8.00
CA THR A 43 3.70 -5.35 -6.82
C THR A 43 3.56 -4.11 -5.92
N CYS A 44 4.65 -3.41 -5.59
CA CYS A 44 4.59 -2.21 -4.76
C CYS A 44 3.70 -1.12 -5.39
N ARG A 45 3.78 -0.92 -6.72
CA ARG A 45 2.90 0.03 -7.43
C ARG A 45 1.44 -0.40 -7.40
N GLY A 46 1.16 -1.69 -7.51
CA GLY A 46 -0.19 -2.24 -7.39
C GLY A 46 -0.81 -1.93 -6.01
N GLU A 47 -0.02 -2.08 -4.95
CA GLU A 47 -0.45 -1.76 -3.58
C GLU A 47 -0.72 -0.27 -3.40
N GLN A 48 0.14 0.60 -3.94
CA GLN A 48 -0.08 2.05 -3.94
C GLN A 48 -1.41 2.44 -4.61
N VAL A 49 -1.71 1.82 -5.76
CA VAL A 49 -2.99 2.04 -6.46
C VAL A 49 -4.16 1.53 -5.62
N ALA A 50 -4.04 0.35 -4.99
CA ALA A 50 -5.08 -0.20 -4.13
C ALA A 50 -5.41 0.73 -2.95
N ILE A 51 -4.40 1.35 -2.34
CA ILE A 51 -4.60 2.32 -1.26
C ILE A 51 -5.33 3.57 -1.77
N ASN A 52 -4.93 4.10 -2.92
CA ASN A 52 -5.61 5.26 -3.51
C ASN A 52 -7.07 4.96 -3.89
N VAL A 53 -7.34 3.75 -4.42
CA VAL A 53 -8.70 3.28 -4.69
C VAL A 53 -9.50 3.17 -3.40
N PHE A 54 -8.93 2.58 -2.34
CA PHE A 54 -9.58 2.51 -1.04
C PHE A 54 -9.97 3.89 -0.51
N VAL A 55 -9.06 4.87 -0.57
CA VAL A 55 -9.34 6.25 -0.12
C VAL A 55 -10.42 6.90 -0.97
N SER A 56 -10.36 6.73 -2.29
CA SER A 56 -11.34 7.26 -3.24
C SER A 56 -12.73 6.67 -2.97
N ASP A 57 -12.81 5.35 -2.81
CA ASP A 57 -14.05 4.63 -2.53
C ASP A 57 -14.63 5.02 -1.17
N PHE A 58 -13.77 5.16 -0.16
CA PHE A 58 -14.17 5.64 1.16
C PHE A 58 -14.76 7.05 1.09
N ASN A 59 -14.07 7.98 0.44
CA ASN A 59 -14.55 9.35 0.26
C ASN A 59 -15.87 9.39 -0.53
N SER A 60 -16.01 8.59 -1.58
CA SER A 60 -17.27 8.46 -2.34
C SER A 60 -18.41 7.92 -1.48
N GLN A 61 -18.13 6.95 -0.61
CA GLN A 61 -19.13 6.35 0.27
C GLN A 61 -19.53 7.30 1.41
N VAL A 62 -18.62 8.12 1.90
CA VAL A 62 -18.92 9.22 2.82
C VAL A 62 -19.81 10.25 2.16
N GLU A 63 -19.50 10.66 0.93
CA GLU A 63 -20.34 11.60 0.18
C GLU A 63 -21.74 11.02 -0.07
N LYS A 64 -21.85 9.75 -0.47
CA LYS A 64 -23.15 9.07 -0.62
C LYS A 64 -23.90 9.03 0.70
N ALA A 65 -23.24 8.68 1.81
CA ALA A 65 -23.84 8.64 3.14
C ALA A 65 -24.37 10.02 3.55
N PHE A 66 -23.66 11.09 3.22
CA PHE A 66 -24.08 12.47 3.50
C PHE A 66 -25.41 12.84 2.85
N TYR A 67 -25.65 12.38 1.61
CA TYR A 67 -26.89 12.63 0.88
C TYR A 67 -28.04 11.67 1.23
N THR A 68 -27.84 10.72 2.14
CA THR A 68 -28.93 9.88 2.65
C THR A 68 -29.79 10.61 3.68
N THR A 69 -30.93 10.04 4.07
CA THR A 69 -31.76 10.59 5.14
C THR A 69 -30.97 10.73 6.44
N ARG A 70 -31.16 11.84 7.17
CA ARG A 70 -30.54 12.06 8.48
C ARG A 70 -30.85 10.89 9.43
N GLY A 71 -29.82 10.42 10.14
CA GLY A 71 -29.89 9.25 11.02
C GLY A 71 -29.68 7.91 10.32
N SER A 72 -29.67 7.88 8.98
CA SER A 72 -29.35 6.68 8.22
C SER A 72 -27.90 6.23 8.47
N GLN A 73 -27.72 4.92 8.43
CA GLN A 73 -26.41 4.27 8.56
C GLN A 73 -26.10 3.50 7.29
N THR A 74 -24.89 3.69 6.78
CA THR A 74 -24.33 2.90 5.68
C THR A 74 -23.06 2.22 6.16
N ILE A 75 -22.77 1.05 5.61
CA ILE A 75 -21.57 0.30 5.97
C ILE A 75 -20.59 0.41 4.81
N PHE A 76 -19.42 0.97 5.08
CA PHE A 76 -18.29 0.90 4.18
C PHE A 76 -17.49 -0.37 4.46
N ARG A 77 -17.11 -1.09 3.40
CA ARG A 77 -16.18 -2.20 3.45
C ARG A 77 -15.08 -1.95 2.44
N GLY A 78 -13.85 -1.92 2.92
CA GLY A 78 -12.68 -1.76 2.07
C GLY A 78 -11.60 -2.76 2.47
N ASN A 79 -10.81 -3.15 1.49
CA ASN A 79 -9.64 -3.99 1.70
C ASN A 79 -8.39 -3.15 1.50
N LEU A 80 -7.42 -3.34 2.38
CA LEU A 80 -6.11 -2.69 2.30
C LEU A 80 -5.01 -3.75 2.29
N PRO A 81 -3.89 -3.46 1.63
CA PRO A 81 -2.73 -4.34 1.68
C PRO A 81 -2.22 -4.45 3.12
N ASN A 82 -2.13 -5.69 3.61
CA ASN A 82 -1.62 -6.03 4.94
C ASN A 82 -0.23 -6.71 4.88
N GLN A 83 0.34 -6.81 3.68
CA GLN A 83 1.61 -7.45 3.37
C GLN A 83 2.27 -6.70 2.21
N GLY A 84 3.54 -7.01 1.95
CA GLY A 84 4.28 -6.44 0.83
C GLY A 84 4.98 -5.14 1.17
N CYS A 85 5.04 -4.23 0.21
CA CYS A 85 5.82 -2.98 0.30
C CYS A 85 5.06 -1.91 1.09
N ALA A 86 3.75 -1.82 0.90
CA ALA A 86 2.88 -0.86 1.59
C ALA A 86 2.01 -1.59 2.63
N LYS A 87 2.67 -2.26 3.58
CA LYS A 87 1.98 -2.92 4.69
C LYS A 87 1.25 -1.87 5.53
N ILE A 88 -0.08 -1.96 5.57
CA ILE A 88 -0.93 -1.20 6.48
C ILE A 88 -1.39 -2.15 7.58
N GLU A 89 -1.22 -1.73 8.82
CA GLU A 89 -1.70 -2.44 10.01
C GLU A 89 -2.98 -1.82 10.54
N GLN A 90 -3.12 -0.49 10.46
CA GLN A 90 -4.29 0.21 10.97
C GLN A 90 -4.66 1.43 10.11
N VAL A 91 -5.96 1.73 10.12
CA VAL A 91 -6.55 2.94 9.55
C VAL A 91 -7.16 3.74 10.70
N CYS A 92 -6.72 4.97 10.88
CA CYS A 92 -7.20 5.85 11.95
C CYS A 92 -7.98 7.02 11.37
N LEU A 93 -9.14 7.31 11.96
CA LEU A 93 -9.96 8.47 11.65
C LEU A 93 -9.90 9.46 12.81
N GLY A 94 -9.68 10.75 12.55
CA GLY A 94 -9.61 11.74 13.61
C GLY A 94 -9.01 13.08 13.18
N PHE A 95 -9.07 14.10 14.03
CA PHE A 95 -8.43 15.40 13.78
C PHE A 95 -7.27 15.61 14.76
N PRO A 96 -5.99 15.54 14.32
CA PRO A 96 -4.87 15.52 15.27
C PRO A 96 -4.82 16.73 16.21
N SER A 97 -5.42 17.87 15.84
CA SER A 97 -5.57 19.07 16.66
C SER A 97 -6.52 18.93 17.86
N GLU A 98 -7.49 18.02 17.81
CA GLU A 98 -8.57 17.90 18.81
C GLU A 98 -8.38 16.72 19.77
N ALA A 99 -7.43 15.84 19.48
CA ALA A 99 -7.22 14.64 20.28
C ALA A 99 -6.33 14.94 21.50
N ARG A 100 -6.97 15.09 22.66
CA ARG A 100 -6.35 14.88 23.98
C ARG A 100 -7.10 13.76 24.70
N SER A 101 -7.35 12.64 24.02
CA SER A 101 -7.97 11.49 24.66
C SER A 101 -6.95 10.75 25.54
N PRO A 102 -7.22 10.53 26.84
CA PRO A 102 -6.31 9.81 27.75
C PRO A 102 -6.02 8.36 27.33
N GLN A 103 -6.85 7.78 26.47
CA GLN A 103 -6.71 6.39 25.99
C GLN A 103 -5.49 6.16 25.10
N PHE A 104 -4.92 7.22 24.52
CA PHE A 104 -3.82 7.14 23.55
C PHE A 104 -2.48 7.65 24.08
N ARG A 105 -2.37 7.97 25.39
CA ARG A 105 -1.16 8.58 25.97
C ARG A 105 0.10 7.71 25.90
N ASN A 106 -0.02 6.42 25.56
CA ASN A 106 1.09 5.46 25.51
C ASN A 106 1.23 4.70 24.16
N ASP A 107 0.48 5.05 23.11
CA ASP A 107 0.51 4.33 21.84
C ASP A 107 1.35 5.05 20.79
N ASP A 108 2.26 4.33 20.12
CA ASP A 108 3.10 4.83 19.01
C ASP A 108 2.27 5.48 17.89
N ILE A 109 1.05 5.00 17.69
CA ILE A 109 0.06 5.51 16.73
C ILE A 109 -0.29 6.97 17.02
N TRP A 110 -0.40 7.36 18.30
CA TRP A 110 -0.71 8.73 18.68
C TRP A 110 0.40 9.68 18.25
N PHE A 111 1.65 9.30 18.52
CA PHE A 111 2.80 10.09 18.12
C PHE A 111 2.82 10.29 16.60
N GLU A 112 2.57 9.23 15.83
CA GLU A 112 2.49 9.32 14.37
C GLU A 112 1.35 10.22 13.88
N VAL A 113 0.14 10.08 14.42
CA VAL A 113 -1.01 10.92 14.03
C VAL A 113 -0.80 12.37 14.43
N SER A 114 -0.19 12.63 15.60
CA SER A 114 0.10 13.97 16.10
C SER A 114 1.10 14.75 15.23
N ALA A 115 1.94 14.05 14.45
CA ALA A 115 2.83 14.68 13.48
C ALA A 115 2.08 15.44 12.37
N TYR A 116 0.78 15.13 12.19
CA TYR A 116 -0.10 15.81 11.25
C TYR A 116 -0.97 16.90 11.93
N ALA A 117 -0.66 17.29 13.18
CA ALA A 117 -1.34 18.39 13.85
C ALA A 117 -1.22 19.70 13.05
N GLY A 118 -2.36 20.39 12.90
CA GLY A 118 -2.47 21.58 12.07
C GLY A 118 -2.66 21.31 10.57
N GLN A 119 -2.62 20.04 10.14
CA GLN A 119 -3.02 19.67 8.80
C GLN A 119 -4.52 19.35 8.75
N ASP A 120 -5.19 19.79 7.69
CA ASP A 120 -6.59 19.50 7.41
C ASP A 120 -6.72 18.08 6.82
N ARG A 121 -6.38 17.08 7.65
CA ARG A 121 -6.38 15.64 7.34
C ARG A 121 -7.15 14.91 8.43
N ASN A 122 -7.91 13.90 8.03
CA ASN A 122 -8.77 13.16 8.95
C ASN A 122 -8.77 11.64 8.77
N LEU A 123 -8.04 11.12 7.79
CA LEU A 123 -7.76 9.69 7.60
C LEU A 123 -6.25 9.49 7.63
N PHE A 124 -5.78 8.59 8.48
CA PHE A 124 -4.37 8.24 8.64
C PHE A 124 -4.16 6.74 8.46
N LEU A 125 -3.08 6.37 7.80
CA LEU A 125 -2.67 4.98 7.58
C LEU A 125 -1.39 4.71 8.39
N TYR A 126 -1.38 3.60 9.11
CA TYR A 126 -0.29 3.20 10.00
C TYR A 126 0.23 1.80 9.60
N PRO A 127 1.55 1.51 9.67
CA PRO A 127 2.64 2.39 10.10
C PRO A 127 3.19 3.29 8.98
N ARG A 128 3.72 4.47 9.35
CA ARG A 128 4.26 5.47 8.41
C ARG A 128 5.45 4.97 7.58
N ASP A 129 6.39 4.25 8.20
CA ASP A 129 7.67 3.89 7.58
C ASP A 129 7.48 3.01 6.34
N SER A 130 6.65 1.98 6.48
CA SER A 130 6.22 1.08 5.39
C SER A 130 5.63 1.85 4.20
N LEU A 131 4.77 2.83 4.49
CA LEU A 131 4.14 3.65 3.45
C LEU A 131 5.12 4.59 2.76
N GLN A 132 6.09 5.14 3.49
CA GLN A 132 7.14 6.00 2.92
C GLN A 132 8.05 5.23 1.98
N GLU A 133 8.48 4.03 2.36
CA GLU A 133 9.30 3.17 1.50
C GLU A 133 8.57 2.82 0.20
N ALA A 134 7.25 2.62 0.26
CA ALA A 134 6.41 2.37 -0.90
C ALA A 134 6.00 3.63 -1.69
N GLY A 135 6.36 4.83 -1.23
CA GLY A 135 5.98 6.10 -1.88
C GLY A 135 4.50 6.45 -1.78
N VAL A 136 3.81 5.97 -0.75
CA VAL A 136 2.37 6.18 -0.51
C VAL A 136 2.15 7.34 0.46
N GLN A 137 1.09 8.13 0.23
CA GLN A 137 0.67 9.17 1.18
C GLN A 137 0.09 8.51 2.43
N GLN A 138 0.45 9.01 3.62
CA GLN A 138 0.02 8.39 4.89
C GLN A 138 -1.21 9.07 5.49
N ALA A 139 -1.57 10.25 5.01
CA ALA A 139 -2.66 11.05 5.53
C ALA A 139 -3.50 11.66 4.40
N TYR A 140 -4.82 11.55 4.53
CA TYR A 140 -5.79 12.01 3.54
C TYR A 140 -6.85 12.88 4.17
N LYS A 141 -7.46 13.74 3.34
CA LYS A 141 -8.62 14.55 3.70
C LYS A 141 -9.85 13.91 3.09
N ILE A 142 -10.79 13.51 3.94
CA ILE A 142 -12.10 12.99 3.59
C ILE A 142 -13.12 14.11 3.81
N HIS A 143 -13.81 14.48 2.74
CA HIS A 143 -14.77 15.58 2.78
C HIS A 143 -16.04 15.16 3.54
N LEU A 144 -16.74 16.13 4.14
CA LEU A 144 -18.04 15.93 4.80
C LEU A 144 -18.00 14.99 6.02
N MET A 145 -16.81 14.55 6.44
CA MET A 145 -16.63 13.71 7.61
C MET A 145 -16.29 14.55 8.84
N ASN A 146 -16.92 14.21 9.96
CA ASN A 146 -16.50 14.64 11.28
C ASN A 146 -16.37 13.39 12.17
N VAL A 147 -15.43 13.42 13.11
CA VAL A 147 -15.15 12.27 13.96
C VAL A 147 -15.41 12.69 15.39
N THR A 148 -16.45 12.14 16.02
CA THR A 148 -16.82 12.52 17.40
C THR A 148 -15.86 11.97 18.46
N GLN A 149 -15.09 10.92 18.13
CA GLN A 149 -14.09 10.31 19.03
C GLN A 149 -12.77 10.14 18.29
N ASN A 150 -11.71 10.75 18.82
CA ASN A 150 -10.51 11.02 18.06
C ASN A 150 -9.25 10.56 18.81
N PRO A 151 -8.32 9.82 18.16
CA PRO A 151 -8.49 9.09 16.91
C PRO A 151 -9.27 7.76 17.10
N THR A 152 -10.06 7.33 16.13
CA THR A 152 -10.69 6.01 16.08
C THR A 152 -9.95 5.14 15.07
N CYS A 153 -9.26 4.09 15.54
CA CYS A 153 -8.47 3.19 14.68
C CYS A 153 -9.13 1.83 14.44
N PHE A 154 -8.98 1.35 13.21
CA PHE A 154 -9.49 0.09 12.67
C PHE A 154 -8.31 -0.77 12.20
N GLN A 155 -8.34 -2.06 12.50
CA GLN A 155 -7.30 -2.99 12.02
C GLN A 155 -7.41 -3.20 10.51
N SER A 156 -6.26 -3.32 9.85
CA SER A 156 -6.15 -3.58 8.42
C SER A 156 -6.53 -5.01 8.04
N GLY A 157 -6.80 -5.23 6.76
CA GLY A 157 -7.36 -6.46 6.20
C GLY A 157 -8.73 -6.18 5.60
N SER A 158 -9.79 -6.39 6.39
CA SER A 158 -11.16 -6.00 6.02
C SER A 158 -11.66 -4.93 6.97
N VAL A 159 -11.63 -3.69 6.48
CA VAL A 159 -12.05 -2.51 7.25
C VAL A 159 -13.55 -2.34 7.07
N GLU A 160 -14.32 -2.58 8.13
CA GLU A 160 -15.76 -2.28 8.19
C GLU A 160 -15.98 -1.00 9.02
N ILE A 161 -16.49 0.05 8.39
CA ILE A 161 -16.77 1.34 9.05
C ILE A 161 -18.25 1.65 8.88
N THR A 162 -18.94 1.89 10.00
CA THR A 162 -20.33 2.36 9.96
C THR A 162 -20.34 3.87 9.81
N LEU A 163 -20.91 4.36 8.72
CA LEU A 163 -21.07 5.78 8.42
C LEU A 163 -22.50 6.20 8.77
N LYS A 164 -22.64 7.20 9.63
CA LYS A 164 -23.94 7.72 10.05
C LYS A 164 -24.12 9.16 9.61
N ASN A 165 -25.23 9.48 8.94
CA ASN A 165 -25.53 10.85 8.58
C ASN A 165 -26.09 11.63 9.79
N GLU A 166 -25.38 12.66 10.25
CA GLU A 166 -25.85 13.55 11.32
C GLU A 166 -26.57 14.81 10.77
N GLY A 167 -26.63 14.96 9.45
CA GLY A 167 -27.31 16.02 8.70
C GLY A 167 -26.39 17.17 8.28
N LYS A 168 -25.33 17.45 9.05
CA LYS A 168 -24.28 18.44 8.69
C LYS A 168 -22.96 17.81 8.28
N TYR A 169 -22.76 16.55 8.67
CA TYR A 169 -21.57 15.76 8.42
C TYR A 169 -21.92 14.28 8.58
N VAL A 170 -20.99 13.43 8.15
CA VAL A 170 -21.02 11.98 8.35
C VAL A 170 -20.08 11.64 9.48
N ASN A 171 -20.59 10.86 10.45
CA ASN A 171 -19.79 10.34 11.55
C ASN A 171 -19.38 8.90 11.27
N ALA A 172 -18.12 8.57 11.56
CA ALA A 172 -17.63 7.20 11.48
C ALA A 172 -17.71 6.55 12.87
N LEU A 173 -18.41 5.42 12.94
CA LEU A 173 -18.61 4.66 14.17
C LEU A 173 -17.84 3.35 14.08
N LYS A 174 -17.09 3.03 15.14
CA LYS A 174 -16.54 1.70 15.37
C LYS A 174 -17.67 0.82 15.90
N LYS A 175 -17.87 -0.32 15.25
CA LYS A 175 -18.83 -1.33 15.69
C LYS A 175 -18.27 -2.13 16.86
#